data_AF-A0A099T827-F1
#
_entry.id   AF-A0A099T827-F1
#
_cell.length_a   1.000
_cell.length_b   1.000
_cell.length_c   1.000
_cell.angle_alpha   90.00
_cell.angle_beta   90.00
_cell.angle_gamma   90.00
#
_symmetry.space_group_name_H-M   'P 1'
#
loop_
_entity.id
_entity.type
_entity.pdbx_description
1 polymer ?
#
loop_
_entity_poly.entity_id
_entity_poly.type
_entity_poly.pdbx_seq_one_letter_code
_entity_poly.pdbx_strand_id
1 'polypeptide(L)'
;MGFEQRKQERQALVQHLLAQNWNVFGTLKFVNGRTIGRKSANKLLRSYWNKVDRVIYGKAAERQNMRVPRWCFAHEGADHENFHVHFVMPSPLQDTEHMCCLLNAIWAQHHTQTAPLAKNWIMPVQDRMAVTSYVTHEYWRMGSETLLDELCWDRTSANTMAQYNHAQQAHRITRAASPLWLQQAQQALNTQQAQYEANGDLQMMERG
;
A
#
# COMPACT_ATOMS: atom_id res chain seq x y z
N MET A 1 -5.18 27.94 5.19
CA MET A 1 -5.98 27.14 4.24
C MET A 1 -7.32 26.84 4.91
N GLY A 2 -8.44 27.26 4.31
CA GLY A 2 -9.76 27.16 4.95
C GLY A 2 -10.30 25.73 5.00
N PHE A 3 -11.17 25.42 5.97
CA PHE A 3 -11.85 24.13 6.08
C PHE A 3 -12.57 23.73 4.78
N GLU A 4 -13.28 24.67 4.15
CA GLU A 4 -13.98 24.44 2.89
C GLU A 4 -13.04 24.11 1.73
N GLN A 5 -11.86 24.73 1.68
CA GLN A 5 -10.85 24.41 0.67
C GLN A 5 -10.36 22.96 0.83
N ARG A 6 -10.02 22.54 2.05
CA ARG A 6 -9.58 21.15 2.32
C ARG A 6 -10.66 20.13 2.00
N LYS A 7 -11.93 20.48 2.23
CA LYS A 7 -13.07 19.64 1.87
C LYS A 7 -13.19 19.45 0.35
N GLN A 8 -13.03 20.54 -0.42
CA GLN A 8 -13.04 20.49 -1.89
C GLN A 8 -11.85 19.69 -2.44
N GLU A 9 -10.65 19.93 -1.92
CA GLU A 9 -9.44 19.20 -2.31
C GLU A 9 -9.56 17.70 -1.99
N ARG A 10 -10.04 17.35 -0.79
CA ARG A 10 -10.31 15.95 -0.44
C ARG A 10 -11.33 15.33 -1.39
N GLN A 11 -12.41 16.04 -1.73
CA GLN A 11 -13.41 15.53 -2.66
C GLN A 11 -12.79 15.29 -4.04
N ALA A 12 -11.96 16.19 -4.54
CA ALA A 12 -11.26 16.02 -5.81
C ALA A 12 -10.31 14.80 -5.77
N LEU A 13 -9.58 14.61 -4.67
CA LEU A 13 -8.71 13.45 -4.46
C LEU A 13 -9.51 12.14 -4.44
N VAL A 14 -10.65 12.11 -3.75
CA VAL A 14 -11.58 10.96 -3.74
C VAL A 14 -12.04 10.62 -5.17
N GLN A 15 -12.50 11.62 -5.93
CA GLN A 15 -12.94 11.39 -7.31
C GLN A 15 -11.80 10.90 -8.22
N HIS A 16 -10.60 11.50 -8.06
CA HIS A 16 -9.42 11.07 -8.79
C HIS A 16 -9.10 9.60 -8.56
N LEU A 17 -9.11 9.14 -7.29
CA LEU A 17 -8.83 7.76 -6.93
C LEU A 17 -9.89 6.79 -7.46
N LEU A 18 -11.17 7.13 -7.38
CA LEU A 18 -12.26 6.28 -7.89
C LEU A 18 -12.21 6.10 -9.42
N ALA A 19 -11.69 7.10 -10.14
CA ALA A 19 -11.49 7.02 -11.59
C ALA A 19 -10.33 6.08 -11.99
N GLN A 20 -9.44 5.73 -11.08
CA GLN A 20 -8.34 4.80 -11.35
C GLN A 20 -8.80 3.34 -11.28
N ASN A 21 -7.99 2.40 -11.77
CA ASN A 21 -8.24 0.97 -11.61
C ASN A 21 -7.26 0.38 -10.60
N TRP A 22 -7.70 0.18 -9.35
CA TRP A 22 -6.92 -0.46 -8.29
C TRP A 22 -7.80 -1.44 -7.53
N ASN A 23 -7.18 -2.50 -7.01
CA ASN A 23 -7.84 -3.60 -6.33
C ASN A 23 -7.04 -4.17 -5.14
N VAL A 24 -5.88 -3.57 -4.83
CA VAL A 24 -5.12 -3.83 -3.60
C VAL A 24 -5.18 -2.59 -2.73
N PHE A 25 -5.47 -2.80 -1.45
CA PHE A 25 -5.30 -1.80 -0.40
C PHE A 25 -4.29 -2.34 0.61
N GLY A 26 -3.49 -1.45 1.19
CA GLY A 26 -2.62 -1.85 2.28
C GLY A 26 -2.24 -0.74 3.26
N THR A 27 -1.73 -1.18 4.39
CA THR A 27 -1.25 -0.42 5.54
C THR A 27 0.16 -0.89 5.87
N LEU A 28 1.14 -0.04 5.63
CA LEU A 28 2.55 -0.23 5.94
C LEU A 28 2.83 0.35 7.32
N LYS A 29 2.81 -0.51 8.34
CA LYS A 29 3.14 -0.15 9.72
C LYS A 29 4.62 -0.36 10.01
N PHE A 30 5.14 0.45 10.92
CA PHE A 30 6.45 0.24 11.52
C PHE A 30 6.31 -0.52 12.85
N VAL A 31 7.39 -1.17 13.31
CA VAL A 31 7.41 -1.85 14.62
C VAL A 31 6.97 -0.91 15.73
N ASN A 32 7.42 0.35 15.65
CA ASN A 32 6.94 1.42 16.49
C ASN A 32 6.81 2.72 15.66
N GLY A 33 5.58 3.03 15.23
CA GLY A 33 5.26 4.25 14.50
C GLY A 33 5.53 5.53 15.30
N ARG A 34 5.56 5.45 16.64
CA ARG A 34 5.81 6.58 17.56
C ARG A 34 7.25 7.04 17.64
N THR A 35 8.19 6.14 17.37
CA THR A 35 9.62 6.45 17.54
C THR A 35 10.38 6.48 16.22
N ILE A 36 9.78 6.02 15.12
CA ILE A 36 10.42 6.14 13.82
C ILE A 36 10.36 7.59 13.32
N GLY A 37 11.52 8.22 13.17
CA GLY A 37 11.58 9.55 12.58
C GLY A 37 11.13 9.55 11.12
N ARG A 38 10.36 10.57 10.70
CA ARG A 38 9.81 10.72 9.33
C ARG A 38 10.86 10.52 8.23
N LYS A 39 12.09 11.03 8.41
CA LYS A 39 13.20 10.85 7.46
C LYS A 39 13.60 9.38 7.27
N SER A 40 13.69 8.62 8.36
CA SER A 40 13.99 7.19 8.33
C SER A 40 12.84 6.39 7.73
N ALA A 41 11.60 6.72 8.11
CA ALA A 41 10.39 6.12 7.56
C ALA A 41 10.32 6.31 6.03
N ASN A 42 10.51 7.54 5.53
CA ASN A 42 10.52 7.84 4.10
C ASN A 42 11.62 7.08 3.35
N LYS A 43 12.82 6.97 3.92
CA LYS A 43 13.91 6.18 3.32
C LYS A 43 13.53 4.70 3.20
N LEU A 44 12.94 4.12 4.24
CA LEU A 44 12.47 2.73 4.23
C LEU A 44 11.33 2.51 3.24
N LEU A 45 10.35 3.40 3.18
CA LEU A 45 9.23 3.32 2.24
C LEU A 45 9.71 3.40 0.78
N ARG A 46 10.63 4.33 0.47
CA ARG A 46 11.25 4.41 -0.86
C ARG A 46 12.01 3.14 -1.21
N SER A 47 12.77 2.60 -0.25
CA SER A 47 13.49 1.34 -0.42
C SER A 47 12.55 0.15 -0.65
N TYR A 48 11.45 0.07 0.09
CA TYR A 48 10.41 -0.95 -0.07
C TYR A 48 9.80 -0.89 -1.46
N TRP A 49 9.33 0.29 -1.89
CA TRP A 49 8.72 0.43 -3.20
C TRP A 49 9.70 0.13 -4.33
N ASN A 50 10.96 0.59 -4.24
CA ASN A 50 11.99 0.20 -5.20
C ASN A 50 12.21 -1.32 -5.26
N LYS A 51 12.12 -2.04 -4.12
CA LYS A 51 12.18 -3.51 -4.10
C LYS A 51 10.96 -4.12 -4.78
N VAL A 52 9.75 -3.63 -4.48
CA VAL A 52 8.51 -4.08 -5.13
C VAL A 52 8.55 -3.86 -6.64
N ASP A 53 9.02 -2.70 -7.10
CA ASP A 53 9.13 -2.39 -8.52
C ASP A 53 10.12 -3.31 -9.25
N ARG A 54 11.25 -3.64 -8.60
CA ARG A 54 12.21 -4.63 -9.13
C ARG A 54 11.62 -6.05 -9.15
N VAL A 55 10.78 -6.41 -8.17
CA VAL A 55 10.08 -7.70 -8.15
C VAL A 55 9.07 -7.79 -9.30
N ILE A 56 8.40 -6.70 -9.65
CA ILE A 56 7.40 -6.67 -10.72
C ILE A 56 8.04 -6.54 -12.10
N TYR A 57 8.99 -5.63 -12.29
CA TYR A 57 9.52 -5.28 -13.62
C TYR A 57 10.97 -5.73 -13.87
N GLY A 58 11.63 -6.32 -12.88
CA GLY A 58 13.03 -6.72 -13.00
C GLY A 58 13.93 -5.53 -13.36
N LYS A 59 14.80 -5.71 -14.38
CA LYS A 59 15.72 -4.66 -14.84
C LYS A 59 15.02 -3.46 -15.46
N ALA A 60 13.78 -3.59 -15.92
CA ALA A 60 13.04 -2.46 -16.49
C ALA A 60 12.68 -1.43 -15.42
N ALA A 61 12.59 -1.82 -14.14
CA ALA A 61 12.46 -0.87 -13.04
C ALA A 61 13.60 0.15 -13.05
N GLU A 62 14.84 -0.29 -13.23
CA GLU A 62 15.98 0.62 -13.24
C GLU A 62 16.19 1.29 -14.61
N ARG A 63 16.16 0.50 -15.68
CA ARG A 63 16.54 0.96 -17.03
C ARG A 63 15.49 1.84 -17.70
N GLN A 64 14.23 1.65 -17.36
CA GLN A 64 13.09 2.35 -17.99
C GLN A 64 12.27 3.12 -16.95
N ASN A 65 12.73 3.18 -15.70
CA ASN A 65 12.01 3.78 -14.58
C ASN A 65 10.60 3.19 -14.41
N MET A 66 10.42 1.91 -14.71
CA MET A 66 9.13 1.23 -14.56
C MET A 66 8.78 1.11 -13.07
N ARG A 67 7.58 1.55 -12.70
CA ARG A 67 7.06 1.47 -11.33
C ARG A 67 5.62 1.04 -11.39
N VAL A 68 5.16 0.32 -10.37
CA VAL A 68 3.74 -0.03 -10.31
C VAL A 68 2.95 1.21 -9.91
N PRO A 69 1.84 1.54 -10.60
CA PRO A 69 0.99 2.63 -10.19
C PRO A 69 0.55 2.45 -8.74
N ARG A 70 0.57 3.52 -7.95
CA ARG A 70 0.23 3.51 -6.53
C ARG A 70 -0.01 4.91 -6.02
N TRP A 71 -0.89 5.01 -5.02
CA TRP A 71 -1.13 6.23 -4.27
C TRP A 71 -0.92 5.93 -2.80
N CYS A 72 -0.06 6.71 -2.15
CA CYS A 72 0.40 6.48 -0.79
C CYS A 72 -0.03 7.63 0.11
N PHE A 73 -0.58 7.32 1.28
CA PHE A 73 -1.19 8.28 2.20
C PHE A 73 -0.55 8.18 3.59
N ALA A 74 0.03 9.27 4.08
CA ALA A 74 0.54 9.35 5.44
C ALA A 74 -0.58 9.52 6.44
N HIS A 75 -0.61 8.66 7.45
CA HIS A 75 -1.49 8.77 8.61
C HIS A 75 -0.65 8.81 9.89
N GLU A 76 -1.12 9.56 10.88
CA GLU A 76 -0.44 9.69 12.19
C GLU A 76 -1.31 9.20 13.35
N GLY A 77 -2.52 8.72 13.06
CA GLY A 77 -3.47 8.29 14.07
C GLY A 77 -4.08 9.45 14.86
N ALA A 78 -4.88 9.11 15.86
CA ALA A 78 -5.64 10.09 16.65
C ALA A 78 -4.76 11.01 17.52
N ASP A 79 -3.60 10.53 17.96
CA ASP A 79 -2.67 11.25 18.84
C ASP A 79 -1.44 11.83 18.13
N HIS A 80 -1.39 11.74 16.80
CA HIS A 80 -0.32 12.29 15.94
C HIS A 80 1.05 11.65 16.11
N GLU A 81 1.15 10.59 16.91
CA GLU A 81 2.44 9.93 17.13
C GLU A 81 2.57 8.66 16.31
N ASN A 82 1.49 8.04 15.83
CA ASN A 82 1.60 6.75 15.16
C ASN A 82 1.77 6.90 13.65
N PHE A 83 2.97 7.22 13.16
CA PHE A 83 3.21 7.32 11.72
C PHE A 83 3.09 5.96 11.02
N HIS A 84 2.23 5.88 10.02
CA HIS A 84 2.07 4.74 9.13
C HIS A 84 1.60 5.21 7.75
N VAL A 85 1.67 4.33 6.75
CA VAL A 85 1.29 4.67 5.38
C VAL A 85 0.22 3.71 4.87
N HIS A 86 -0.89 4.25 4.40
CA HIS A 86 -1.82 3.51 3.58
C HIS A 86 -1.46 3.62 2.11
N PHE A 87 -1.82 2.63 1.31
CA PHE A 87 -1.70 2.71 -0.14
C PHE A 87 -2.83 1.98 -0.85
N VAL A 88 -3.06 2.38 -2.10
CA VAL A 88 -3.85 1.62 -3.06
C VAL A 88 -3.06 1.43 -4.35
N MET A 89 -3.22 0.26 -4.99
CA MET A 89 -2.55 -0.06 -6.26
C MET A 89 -3.34 -1.11 -7.06
N PRO A 90 -3.23 -1.13 -8.40
CA PRO A 90 -3.58 -2.30 -9.19
C PRO A 90 -2.64 -3.48 -8.89
N SER A 91 -3.22 -4.67 -8.74
CA SER A 91 -2.46 -5.92 -8.75
C SER A 91 -1.86 -6.16 -10.14
N PRO A 92 -0.52 -6.36 -10.25
CA PRO A 92 0.11 -6.83 -11.48
C PRO A 92 -0.21 -8.30 -11.79
N LEU A 93 -0.73 -9.05 -10.82
CA LEU A 93 -1.14 -10.44 -10.97
C LEU A 93 -2.65 -10.57 -11.14
N GLN A 94 -3.07 -11.61 -11.87
CA GLN A 94 -4.48 -12.00 -11.94
C GLN A 94 -5.00 -12.45 -10.56
N ASP A 95 -4.19 -13.19 -9.81
CA ASP A 95 -4.46 -13.54 -8.42
C ASP A 95 -4.06 -12.38 -7.49
N THR A 96 -5.06 -11.61 -7.07
CA THR A 96 -4.86 -10.43 -6.21
C THR A 96 -4.51 -10.84 -4.78
N GLU A 97 -5.03 -11.96 -4.26
CA GLU A 97 -4.67 -12.44 -2.93
C GLU A 97 -3.21 -12.85 -2.87
N HIS A 98 -2.71 -13.54 -3.89
CA HIS A 98 -1.30 -13.87 -3.98
C HIS A 98 -0.41 -12.63 -4.01
N MET A 99 -0.83 -11.57 -4.72
CA MET A 99 -0.13 -10.29 -4.71
C MET A 99 -0.10 -9.67 -3.32
N CYS A 100 -1.23 -9.67 -2.60
CA CYS A 100 -1.31 -9.18 -1.22
C CYS A 100 -0.40 -9.96 -0.26
N CYS A 101 -0.38 -11.29 -0.36
CA CYS A 101 0.52 -12.16 0.41
C CYS A 101 2.00 -11.82 0.15
N LEU A 102 2.37 -11.62 -1.12
CA LEU A 102 3.73 -11.22 -1.50
C LEU A 102 4.12 -9.85 -0.94
N LEU A 103 3.25 -8.84 -1.07
CA LEU A 103 3.53 -7.50 -0.54
C LEU A 103 3.70 -7.52 0.98
N ASN A 104 2.86 -8.28 1.69
CA ASN A 104 2.95 -8.48 3.14
C ASN A 104 4.28 -9.14 3.51
N ALA A 105 4.64 -10.22 2.82
CA ALA A 105 5.89 -10.94 3.06
C ALA A 105 7.12 -10.07 2.76
N ILE A 106 7.10 -9.29 1.67
CA ILE A 106 8.20 -8.40 1.30
C ILE A 106 8.36 -7.28 2.33
N TRP A 107 7.26 -6.71 2.82
CA TRP A 107 7.31 -5.64 3.83
C TRP A 107 7.79 -6.18 5.18
N ALA A 108 7.24 -7.29 5.68
CA ALA A 108 7.64 -7.89 6.95
C ALA A 108 9.13 -8.28 7.00
N GLN A 109 9.71 -8.64 5.85
CA GLN A 109 11.13 -8.99 5.72
C GLN A 109 12.01 -7.81 5.28
N HIS A 110 11.45 -6.61 5.08
CA HIS A 110 12.20 -5.51 4.45
C HIS A 110 13.27 -4.95 5.39
N HIS A 111 12.92 -4.77 6.67
CA HIS A 111 13.81 -4.16 7.66
C HIS A 111 13.39 -4.54 9.08
N THR A 112 14.29 -4.41 10.06
CA THR A 112 13.95 -4.64 11.48
C THR A 112 12.97 -3.62 12.07
N GLN A 113 12.68 -2.54 11.34
CA GLN A 113 11.73 -1.49 11.74
C GLN A 113 10.38 -1.61 11.02
N THR A 114 10.23 -2.50 10.04
CA THR A 114 8.93 -2.76 9.42
C THR A 114 8.16 -3.75 10.28
N ALA A 115 6.85 -3.53 10.43
CA ALA A 115 6.05 -4.37 11.30
C ALA A 115 5.98 -5.84 10.79
N PRO A 116 5.72 -6.82 11.69
CA PRO A 116 5.57 -8.22 11.30
C PRO A 116 4.24 -8.47 10.59
N LEU A 117 4.10 -9.64 9.95
CA LEU A 117 2.88 -10.05 9.23
C LEU A 117 1.59 -9.87 10.05
N ALA A 118 1.63 -10.16 11.35
CA ALA A 118 0.47 -10.04 12.24
C ALA A 118 -0.05 -8.59 12.41
N LYS A 119 0.79 -7.59 12.10
CA LYS A 119 0.47 -6.17 12.24
C LYS A 119 0.32 -5.44 10.90
N ASN A 120 0.87 -5.98 9.82
CA ASN A 120 0.72 -5.42 8.48
C ASN A 120 -0.62 -5.84 7.90
N TRP A 121 -1.29 -4.95 7.18
CA TRP A 121 -2.58 -5.25 6.57
C TRP A 121 -2.48 -4.92 5.10
N ILE A 122 -2.38 -5.91 4.23
CA ILE A 122 -2.43 -5.71 2.77
C ILE A 122 -3.39 -6.76 2.23
N MET A 123 -4.49 -6.32 1.63
CA MET A 123 -5.62 -7.19 1.26
C MET A 123 -6.27 -6.75 -0.06
N PRO A 124 -7.01 -7.66 -0.73
CA PRO A 124 -7.87 -7.29 -1.83
C PRO A 124 -8.94 -6.30 -1.37
N VAL A 125 -9.27 -5.35 -2.24
CA VAL A 125 -10.30 -4.35 -1.96
C VAL A 125 -11.68 -4.97 -2.10
N GLN A 126 -12.51 -4.82 -1.07
CA GLN A 126 -13.92 -5.22 -1.09
C GLN A 126 -14.83 -4.03 -1.48
N ASP A 127 -14.59 -2.85 -0.90
CA ASP A 127 -15.35 -1.63 -1.18
C ASP A 127 -14.38 -0.46 -1.48
N ARG A 128 -14.38 -0.02 -2.75
CA ARG A 128 -13.52 1.09 -3.21
C ARG A 128 -13.93 2.44 -2.62
N MET A 129 -15.22 2.66 -2.38
CA MET A 129 -15.71 3.91 -1.75
C MET A 129 -15.26 3.99 -0.31
N ALA A 130 -15.43 2.90 0.46
CA ALA A 130 -14.99 2.82 1.84
C ALA A 130 -13.47 3.05 1.96
N VAL A 131 -12.68 2.33 1.17
CA VAL A 131 -11.21 2.48 1.15
C VAL A 131 -10.81 3.91 0.79
N THR A 132 -11.41 4.50 -0.26
CA THR A 132 -11.06 5.86 -0.69
C THR A 132 -11.40 6.90 0.38
N SER A 133 -12.57 6.78 1.03
CA SER A 133 -12.94 7.67 2.13
C SER A 133 -11.96 7.55 3.30
N TYR A 134 -11.55 6.33 3.60
CA TYR A 134 -10.65 6.00 4.69
C TYR A 134 -9.21 6.51 4.46
N VAL A 135 -8.57 6.19 3.32
CA VAL A 135 -7.18 6.62 3.08
C VAL A 135 -7.03 8.14 2.98
N THR A 136 -8.10 8.85 2.63
CA THR A 136 -8.12 10.31 2.53
C THR A 136 -8.65 11.01 3.79
N HIS A 137 -8.99 10.27 4.85
CA HIS A 137 -9.69 10.86 5.99
C HIS A 137 -8.82 11.85 6.78
N GLU A 138 -7.50 11.68 6.83
CA GLU A 138 -6.62 12.64 7.52
C GLU A 138 -6.38 13.94 6.75
N TYR A 139 -6.89 14.07 5.51
CA TYR A 139 -6.68 15.26 4.66
C TYR A 139 -7.25 16.54 5.28
N TRP A 140 -8.35 16.47 6.03
CA TRP A 140 -8.89 17.66 6.71
C TRP A 140 -7.86 18.27 7.69
N ARG A 141 -6.97 17.44 8.24
CA ARG A 141 -5.95 17.80 9.23
C ARG A 141 -4.62 18.14 8.57
N MET A 142 -4.08 17.22 7.78
CA MET A 142 -2.73 17.32 7.21
C MET A 142 -2.73 18.03 5.84
N GLY A 143 -3.89 18.19 5.20
CA GLY A 143 -3.98 18.76 3.85
C GLY A 143 -3.17 17.94 2.85
N SER A 144 -2.42 18.63 2.00
CA SER A 144 -1.58 17.98 0.98
C SER A 144 -0.52 17.04 1.56
N GLU A 145 -0.11 17.21 2.83
CA GLU A 145 0.85 16.29 3.47
C GLU A 145 0.28 14.88 3.68
N THR A 146 -1.04 14.68 3.58
CA THR A 146 -1.62 13.33 3.56
C THR A 146 -1.16 12.56 2.34
N LEU A 147 -1.01 13.17 1.16
CA LEU A 147 -0.55 12.48 -0.05
C LEU A 147 0.98 12.50 -0.12
N LEU A 148 1.59 11.31 -0.17
CA LEU A 148 3.04 11.18 -0.24
C LEU A 148 3.50 11.18 -1.70
N ASP A 149 3.59 12.38 -2.30
CA ASP A 149 3.91 12.59 -3.72
C ASP A 149 5.16 11.82 -4.19
N GLU A 150 6.21 11.78 -3.37
CA GLU A 150 7.45 11.05 -3.70
C GLU A 150 7.31 9.52 -3.74
N LEU A 151 6.27 8.98 -3.10
CA LEU A 151 5.97 7.55 -3.08
C LEU A 151 4.89 7.16 -4.09
N CYS A 152 4.03 8.12 -4.45
CA CYS A 152 3.00 7.94 -5.46
C CYS A 152 3.63 7.75 -6.85
N TRP A 153 2.93 7.01 -7.70
CA TRP A 153 3.29 6.84 -9.08
C TRP A 153 2.03 6.59 -9.91
N ASP A 154 1.81 7.39 -10.95
CA ASP A 154 0.65 7.31 -11.84
C ASP A 154 1.05 7.32 -13.33
N ARG A 155 2.36 7.31 -13.62
CA ARG A 155 2.91 7.50 -14.96
C ARG A 155 2.94 6.22 -15.79
N THR A 156 2.81 5.06 -15.16
CA THR A 156 2.79 3.77 -15.86
C THR A 156 1.35 3.43 -16.23
N SER A 157 1.03 3.50 -17.52
CA SER A 157 -0.31 3.22 -18.02
C SER A 157 -0.69 1.73 -17.87
N ALA A 158 -1.99 1.44 -17.83
CA ALA A 158 -2.51 0.07 -17.84
C ALA A 158 -2.01 -0.73 -19.06
N ASN A 159 -1.93 -0.08 -20.24
CA ASN A 159 -1.39 -0.70 -21.46
C ASN A 159 0.08 -1.09 -21.29
N THR A 160 0.89 -0.23 -20.66
CA THR A 160 2.28 -0.53 -20.35
C THR A 160 2.38 -1.66 -19.34
N MET A 161 1.53 -1.70 -18.30
CA MET A 161 1.51 -2.83 -17.36
C MET A 161 1.20 -4.15 -18.08
N ALA A 162 0.21 -4.14 -18.98
CA ALA A 162 -0.20 -5.34 -19.73
C ALA A 162 0.94 -5.91 -20.60
N GLN A 163 1.83 -5.07 -21.13
CA GLN A 163 3.00 -5.53 -21.89
C GLN A 163 3.97 -6.38 -21.06
N TYR A 164 4.00 -6.19 -19.74
CA TYR A 164 4.84 -6.97 -18.83
C TYR A 164 4.13 -8.20 -18.25
N ASN A 165 2.82 -8.35 -18.47
CA ASN A 165 2.04 -9.48 -17.98
C ASN A 165 2.33 -10.76 -18.79
N HIS A 166 3.51 -11.33 -18.56
CA HIS A 166 3.99 -12.54 -19.19
C HIS A 166 4.55 -13.52 -18.14
N ALA A 167 4.67 -14.81 -18.50
CA ALA A 167 5.03 -15.88 -17.55
C ALA A 167 6.31 -15.60 -16.75
N GLN A 168 7.33 -14.96 -17.36
CA GLN A 168 8.55 -14.60 -16.65
C GLN A 168 8.34 -13.54 -15.55
N GLN A 169 7.41 -12.58 -15.74
CA GLN A 169 7.03 -11.63 -14.69
C GLN A 169 6.35 -12.37 -13.56
N ALA A 170 5.31 -13.17 -13.85
CA ALA A 170 4.60 -13.95 -12.86
C ALA A 170 5.56 -14.84 -12.05
N HIS A 171 6.49 -15.53 -12.71
CA HIS A 171 7.49 -16.35 -12.05
C HIS A 171 8.42 -15.55 -11.12
N ARG A 172 8.82 -14.34 -11.53
CA ARG A 172 9.65 -13.45 -10.69
C ARG A 172 8.89 -13.00 -9.45
N ILE A 173 7.63 -12.60 -9.63
CA ILE A 173 6.75 -12.13 -8.57
C ILE A 173 6.52 -13.26 -7.56
N THR A 174 6.09 -14.45 -8.00
CA THR A 174 5.83 -15.61 -7.13
C THR A 174 7.08 -16.10 -6.38
N ARG A 175 8.28 -15.88 -6.92
CA ARG A 175 9.55 -16.25 -6.25
C ARG A 175 10.13 -15.17 -5.33
N ALA A 176 9.47 -14.04 -5.17
CA ALA A 176 9.99 -12.93 -4.37
C ALA A 176 9.96 -13.20 -2.85
N ALA A 177 9.19 -14.20 -2.40
CA ALA A 177 9.18 -14.72 -1.04
C ALA A 177 9.27 -16.25 -1.05
N SER A 178 9.82 -16.84 0.02
CA SER A 178 9.89 -18.30 0.13
C SER A 178 8.49 -18.90 0.36
N PRO A 179 8.27 -20.19 0.02
CA PRO A 179 6.99 -20.85 0.26
C PRO A 179 6.51 -20.76 1.71
N LEU A 180 7.42 -20.86 2.68
CA LEU A 180 7.10 -20.71 4.10
C LEU A 180 6.55 -19.31 4.42
N TRP A 181 7.20 -18.26 3.91
CA TRP A 181 6.75 -16.88 4.10
C TRP A 181 5.42 -16.61 3.42
N LEU A 182 5.19 -17.20 2.24
CA LEU A 182 3.91 -17.09 1.54
C LEU A 182 2.78 -17.77 2.30
N GLN A 183 3.02 -18.95 2.87
CA GLN A 183 2.04 -19.65 3.70
C GLN A 183 1.69 -18.83 4.95
N GLN A 184 2.69 -18.26 5.63
CA GLN A 184 2.46 -17.39 6.79
C GLN A 184 1.72 -16.11 6.41
N ALA A 185 2.06 -15.50 5.27
CA ALA A 185 1.37 -14.33 4.77
C ALA A 185 -0.09 -14.63 4.41
N GLN A 186 -0.37 -15.81 3.83
CA GLN A 186 -1.74 -16.25 3.55
C GLN A 186 -2.54 -16.46 4.84
N GLN A 187 -1.96 -17.07 5.87
CA GLN A 187 -2.62 -17.22 7.16
C GLN A 187 -2.94 -15.86 7.81
N ALA A 188 -2.01 -14.91 7.72
CA ALA A 188 -2.24 -13.55 8.19
C ALA A 188 -3.35 -12.85 7.40
N LEU A 189 -3.34 -12.95 6.06
CA LEU A 189 -4.38 -12.40 5.18
C LEU A 189 -5.76 -12.96 5.53
N ASN A 190 -5.90 -14.29 5.65
CA ASN A 190 -7.17 -14.92 6.00
C ASN A 190 -7.69 -14.44 7.36
N THR A 191 -6.79 -14.27 8.34
CA THR A 191 -7.15 -13.73 9.66
C THR A 191 -7.66 -12.29 9.56
N GLN A 192 -7.03 -11.46 8.72
CA GLN A 192 -7.42 -10.06 8.50
C GLN A 192 -8.75 -9.95 7.77
N GLN A 193 -8.98 -10.78 6.75
CA GLN A 193 -10.26 -10.86 6.04
C GLN A 193 -11.39 -11.26 7.01
N ALA A 194 -11.18 -12.29 7.83
CA ALA A 194 -12.17 -12.70 8.83
C ALA A 194 -12.46 -11.59 9.86
N GLN A 195 -11.44 -10.86 10.30
CA GLN A 195 -11.63 -9.72 11.19
C GLN A 195 -12.43 -8.60 10.51
N TYR A 196 -12.10 -8.27 9.26
CA TYR A 196 -12.80 -7.27 8.47
C TYR A 196 -14.29 -7.63 8.28
N GLU A 197 -14.58 -8.88 7.93
CA GLU A 197 -15.95 -9.38 7.78
C GLU A 197 -16.74 -9.33 9.09
N ALA A 198 -16.10 -9.64 10.22
CA ALA A 198 -16.77 -9.65 11.52
C ALA A 198 -17.14 -8.26 12.04
N ASN A 199 -16.34 -7.23 11.72
CA ASN A 199 -16.49 -5.89 12.32
C ASN A 199 -16.89 -4.79 11.31
N GLY A 200 -16.74 -5.04 10.01
CA GLY A 200 -17.15 -4.13 8.92
C GLY A 200 -16.44 -2.77 8.87
N ASP A 201 -15.43 -2.53 9.70
CA ASP A 201 -14.80 -1.21 9.86
C ASP A 201 -13.29 -1.22 9.53
N LEU A 202 -12.89 -0.29 8.67
CA LEU A 202 -11.49 -0.03 8.32
C LEU A 202 -10.69 0.55 9.50
N GLN A 203 -11.34 1.11 10.55
CA GLN A 203 -10.64 1.63 11.74
C GLN A 203 -9.81 0.57 12.49
N MET A 204 -10.12 -0.71 12.35
CA MET A 204 -9.26 -1.76 12.94
C MET A 204 -7.84 -1.76 12.36
N MET A 205 -7.66 -1.21 11.16
CA MET A 205 -6.37 -1.14 10.47
C MET A 205 -5.42 -0.11 11.14
N GLU A 206 -5.95 0.84 11.92
CA GLU A 206 -5.18 1.78 12.74
C GLU A 206 -4.78 1.20 14.11
N ARG A 207 -5.64 0.36 14.70
CA ARG A 207 -5.49 -0.15 16.07
C ARG A 207 -4.55 -1.36 16.15
N GLY A 208 -3.23 -1.13 16.13
CA GLY A 208 -2.23 -2.18 16.42
C GLY A 208 -0.79 -1.80 16.17
#